data_AF-A0A7S1N8S0-F1
#
_entry.id   AF-A0A7S1N8S0-F1
#
_cell.length_a   1.000
_cell.length_b   1.000
_cell.length_c   1.000
_cell.angle_alpha   90.00
_cell.angle_beta   90.00
_cell.angle_gamma   90.00
#
_symmetry.space_group_name_H-M   'P 1'
#
loop_
_entity.id
_entity.type
_entity.pdbx_description
1 polymer ?
#
loop_
_entity_poly.entity_id
_entity_poly.type
_entity_poly.pdbx_seq_one_letter_code
_entity_poly.pdbx_strand_id
1 'polypeptide(L)'
;FFRFAPQKSKAMGISAWCFVLCLLLAARSANANEWEWAGAFNLDTAESYTWAAYKKNGKYADGKMKLLIWPTSNATGAGIHAIEAEAKAKWNSASPVEVQTTSGISLTSNVLYNLIFNEGLFASLFRVDLSNTQGGTSAFVILTQHNPAEFEANHTHYFIDDHGHHANPGATEPADDHHNHDHASQNIANKPTLNDHDDHDD
;
A
#
# COMPACT_ATOMS: atom_id res chain seq x y z
N PHE A 1 -56.32 -61.15 -18.85
CA PHE A 1 -55.37 -61.62 -17.83
C PHE A 1 -54.52 -62.75 -18.41
N PHE A 2 -53.32 -62.45 -18.89
CA PHE A 2 -52.26 -63.42 -19.19
C PHE A 2 -50.90 -62.74 -18.95
N ARG A 3 -50.07 -63.37 -18.11
CA ARG A 3 -48.65 -63.04 -17.87
C ARG A 3 -47.80 -63.81 -18.90
N PHE A 4 -46.72 -63.21 -19.42
CA PHE A 4 -45.43 -63.89 -19.63
C PHE A 4 -44.30 -62.86 -19.90
N ALA A 5 -43.33 -62.85 -18.97
CA ALA A 5 -41.87 -62.67 -19.03
C ALA A 5 -41.10 -61.82 -20.09
N PRO A 6 -39.84 -61.43 -19.77
CA PRO A 6 -39.11 -60.29 -20.35
C PRO A 6 -38.15 -60.65 -21.50
N GLN A 7 -37.73 -59.65 -22.28
CA GLN A 7 -36.61 -59.77 -23.22
C GLN A 7 -35.46 -58.80 -22.91
N LYS A 8 -34.24 -59.36 -23.06
CA LYS A 8 -32.92 -58.81 -22.78
C LYS A 8 -32.36 -57.98 -23.96
N SER A 9 -31.25 -57.30 -23.65
CA SER A 9 -30.16 -56.80 -24.52
C SER A 9 -30.34 -55.34 -24.98
N LYS A 10 -29.31 -54.47 -25.01
CA LYS A 10 -27.85 -54.65 -25.18
C LYS A 10 -27.11 -53.54 -24.40
N ALA A 11 -26.02 -53.87 -23.72
CA ALA A 11 -25.00 -52.89 -23.32
C ALA A 11 -23.79 -53.09 -24.24
N MET A 12 -23.52 -52.09 -25.07
CA MET A 12 -22.39 -52.03 -26.01
C MET A 12 -21.44 -50.95 -25.49
N GLY A 13 -20.19 -51.33 -25.24
CA GLY A 13 -19.20 -50.51 -24.55
C GLY A 13 -18.64 -49.37 -25.39
N ILE A 14 -17.99 -48.41 -24.72
CA ILE A 14 -16.96 -47.56 -25.30
C ILE A 14 -15.82 -47.44 -24.29
N SER A 15 -14.65 -47.79 -24.82
CA SER A 15 -13.30 -47.75 -24.27
C SER A 15 -12.95 -46.47 -23.51
N ALA A 16 -12.45 -46.62 -22.28
CA ALA A 16 -11.86 -45.54 -21.49
C ALA A 16 -10.38 -45.40 -21.85
N TRP A 17 -10.09 -44.58 -22.85
CA TRP A 17 -8.75 -44.02 -23.11
C TRP A 17 -8.93 -42.53 -23.35
N CYS A 18 -8.87 -41.73 -22.27
CA CYS A 18 -8.79 -40.27 -22.38
C CYS A 18 -7.52 -39.77 -21.71
N PHE A 19 -6.68 -39.20 -22.55
CA PHE A 19 -5.46 -38.46 -22.29
C PHE A 19 -5.58 -37.52 -21.08
N VAL A 20 -4.71 -37.69 -20.08
CA VAL A 20 -4.36 -36.62 -19.15
C VAL A 20 -3.00 -36.08 -19.56
N LEU A 21 -3.00 -35.19 -20.55
CA LEU A 21 -1.91 -34.26 -20.82
C LEU A 21 -2.36 -32.89 -20.31
N CYS A 22 -2.26 -32.69 -18.99
CA CYS A 22 -2.49 -31.37 -18.41
C CYS A 22 -1.17 -30.61 -18.39
N LEU A 23 -1.00 -29.82 -19.46
CA LEU A 23 -0.32 -28.52 -19.53
C LEU A 23 0.60 -28.19 -18.35
N LEU A 24 1.91 -28.34 -18.55
CA LEU A 24 2.94 -27.64 -17.79
C LEU A 24 2.71 -26.14 -17.97
N LEU A 25 2.01 -25.52 -17.02
CA LEU A 25 1.96 -24.07 -16.90
C LEU A 25 3.36 -23.64 -16.45
N ALA A 26 4.17 -23.20 -17.41
CA ALA A 26 5.43 -22.55 -17.11
C ALA A 26 5.12 -21.31 -16.27
N ALA A 27 5.38 -21.39 -14.97
CA ALA A 27 5.50 -20.23 -14.12
C ALA A 27 6.69 -19.43 -14.64
N ARG A 28 6.42 -18.47 -15.54
CA ARG A 28 7.32 -17.35 -15.77
C ARG A 28 7.32 -16.54 -14.47
N SER A 29 8.26 -16.85 -13.58
CA SER A 29 8.71 -15.89 -12.58
C SER A 29 9.39 -14.76 -13.36
N ALA A 30 8.61 -13.73 -13.67
CA ALA A 30 9.14 -12.40 -13.93
C ALA A 30 8.96 -11.65 -12.61
N ASN A 31 10.03 -11.60 -11.81
CA ASN A 31 10.10 -10.75 -10.63
C ASN A 31 10.16 -9.28 -11.10
N ALA A 32 9.00 -8.75 -11.48
CA ALA A 32 8.71 -7.33 -11.35
C ALA A 32 7.82 -7.24 -10.11
N ASN A 33 8.22 -6.45 -9.10
CA ASN A 33 7.35 -6.20 -7.96
C ASN A 33 6.02 -5.64 -8.47
N GLU A 34 4.90 -6.21 -8.02
CA GLU A 34 3.57 -5.86 -8.52
C GLU A 34 3.19 -4.39 -8.29
N TRP A 35 3.79 -3.81 -7.26
CA TRP A 35 3.76 -2.40 -6.86
C TRP A 35 5.20 -1.90 -6.76
N GLU A 36 5.42 -0.62 -7.01
CA GLU A 36 6.74 0.00 -6.86
C GLU A 36 7.02 0.39 -5.41
N TRP A 37 5.98 0.63 -4.61
CA TRP A 37 6.14 1.11 -3.24
C TRP A 37 5.12 0.51 -2.28
N ALA A 38 5.56 0.22 -1.07
CA ALA A 38 4.72 -0.10 0.08
C ALA A 38 5.18 0.70 1.31
N GLY A 39 4.25 1.18 2.11
CA GLY A 39 4.54 1.84 3.39
C GLY A 39 3.64 1.31 4.49
N ALA A 40 4.24 1.05 5.66
CA ALA A 40 3.52 0.56 6.84
C ALA A 40 3.26 1.70 7.83
N PHE A 41 2.01 1.89 8.24
CA PHE A 41 1.53 3.02 9.03
C PHE A 41 0.79 2.54 10.28
N ASN A 42 0.91 3.28 11.38
CA ASN A 42 -0.04 3.22 12.49
C ASN A 42 -1.04 4.36 12.29
N LEU A 43 -2.31 4.04 12.06
CA LEU A 43 -3.36 5.01 11.77
C LEU A 43 -4.49 4.87 12.77
N ASP A 44 -5.04 6.00 13.24
CA ASP A 44 -6.25 6.00 14.04
C ASP A 44 -7.46 5.77 13.13
N THR A 45 -8.21 4.70 13.40
CA THR A 45 -9.39 4.34 12.59
C THR A 45 -10.58 5.28 12.82
N ALA A 46 -10.54 6.14 13.85
CA ALA A 46 -11.52 7.19 14.09
C ALA A 46 -11.24 8.48 13.29
N GLU A 47 -10.01 8.64 12.78
CA GLU A 47 -9.62 9.79 11.96
C GLU A 47 -9.94 9.57 10.49
N SER A 48 -9.91 10.65 9.72
CA SER A 48 -9.96 10.58 8.26
C SER A 48 -8.67 11.11 7.65
N TYR A 49 -8.21 10.43 6.61
CA TYR A 49 -6.98 10.80 5.93
C TYR A 49 -7.26 11.20 4.49
N THR A 50 -6.29 11.85 3.87
CA THR A 50 -6.32 12.17 2.44
C THR A 50 -5.07 11.63 1.77
N TRP A 51 -5.27 10.83 0.74
CA TRP A 51 -4.23 10.51 -0.23
C TRP A 51 -4.23 11.59 -1.33
N ALA A 52 -3.11 12.23 -1.53
CA ALA A 52 -2.96 13.35 -2.45
C ALA A 52 -1.92 13.03 -3.55
N ALA A 53 -2.24 13.43 -4.77
CA ALA A 53 -1.30 13.49 -5.87
C ALA A 53 -1.22 14.93 -6.37
N TYR A 54 0.00 15.43 -6.55
CA TYR A 54 0.28 16.79 -7.02
C TYR A 54 1.05 16.77 -8.34
N LYS A 55 0.83 17.81 -9.14
CA LYS A 55 1.59 18.02 -10.36
C LYS A 55 2.99 18.56 -10.05
N LYS A 56 4.01 17.96 -10.66
CA LYS A 56 5.36 18.52 -10.76
C LYS A 56 5.48 19.23 -12.11
N ASN A 57 5.89 20.49 -12.11
CA ASN A 57 6.06 21.30 -13.33
C ASN A 57 4.83 21.27 -14.26
N GLY A 58 3.62 21.28 -13.68
CA GLY A 58 2.36 21.34 -14.41
C GLY A 58 1.83 20.00 -14.94
N LYS A 59 2.45 18.86 -14.62
CA LYS A 59 2.00 17.52 -15.01
C LYS A 59 2.09 16.51 -13.85
N TYR A 60 1.21 15.50 -13.84
CA TYR A 60 1.42 14.33 -13.00
C TYR A 60 2.49 13.43 -13.63
N ALA A 61 3.15 12.59 -12.82
CA ALA A 61 4.10 11.60 -13.32
C ALA A 61 3.39 10.52 -14.18
N ASP A 62 2.18 10.12 -13.77
CA ASP A 62 1.20 9.34 -14.53
C ASP A 62 -0.20 9.91 -14.23
N GLY A 63 -1.16 9.76 -15.14
CA GLY A 63 -2.54 10.25 -14.98
C GLY A 63 -3.42 9.38 -14.08
N LYS A 64 -2.91 8.23 -13.64
CA LYS A 64 -3.60 7.31 -12.72
C LYS A 64 -2.63 6.41 -11.97
N MET A 65 -3.09 5.79 -10.89
CA MET A 65 -2.30 4.84 -10.11
C MET A 65 -3.18 3.84 -9.37
N LYS A 66 -2.78 2.56 -9.34
CA LYS A 66 -3.40 1.60 -8.42
C LYS A 66 -2.97 1.84 -6.97
N LEU A 67 -3.90 1.66 -6.05
CA LEU A 67 -3.66 1.73 -4.60
C LEU A 67 -4.44 0.63 -3.87
N LEU A 68 -3.77 -0.03 -2.93
CA LEU A 68 -4.38 -1.01 -2.01
C LEU A 68 -3.99 -0.66 -0.58
N ILE A 69 -4.98 -0.64 0.32
CA ILE A 69 -4.75 -0.52 1.77
C ILE A 69 -5.02 -1.89 2.39
N TRP A 70 -4.08 -2.44 3.15
CA TRP A 70 -4.19 -3.77 3.73
C TRP A 70 -3.93 -3.73 5.25
N PRO A 71 -4.80 -4.32 6.09
CA PRO A 71 -4.53 -4.42 7.52
C PRO A 71 -3.31 -5.30 7.81
N THR A 72 -2.48 -4.91 8.78
CA THR A 72 -1.35 -5.73 9.23
C THR A 72 -1.28 -5.74 10.75
N SER A 73 -0.41 -6.58 11.32
CA SER A 73 -0.23 -6.69 12.77
C SER A 73 0.69 -5.62 13.37
N ASN A 74 1.56 -5.01 12.56
CA ASN A 74 2.51 -4.00 13.01
C ASN A 74 2.98 -3.09 11.84
N ALA A 75 3.29 -1.84 12.14
CA ALA A 75 3.75 -0.86 11.16
C ALA A 75 5.28 -0.92 10.93
N THR A 76 5.81 -2.10 10.55
CA THR A 76 7.24 -2.30 10.27
C THR A 76 7.44 -3.04 8.94
N GLY A 77 8.68 -3.18 8.47
CA GLY A 77 8.99 -4.00 7.28
C GLY A 77 8.51 -5.45 7.42
N ALA A 78 8.55 -6.02 8.62
CA ALA A 78 7.97 -7.35 8.86
C ALA A 78 6.45 -7.37 8.64
N GLY A 79 5.77 -6.27 8.93
CA GLY A 79 4.34 -6.08 8.65
C GLY A 79 4.04 -5.94 7.16
N ILE A 80 4.96 -5.37 6.36
CA ILE A 80 4.90 -5.33 4.90
C ILE A 80 5.03 -6.76 4.34
N HIS A 81 6.12 -7.46 4.68
CA HIS A 81 6.35 -8.83 4.22
C HIS A 81 5.22 -9.81 4.58
N ALA A 82 4.62 -9.64 5.77
CA ALA A 82 3.55 -10.52 6.24
C ALA A 82 2.31 -10.51 5.33
N ILE A 83 2.05 -9.42 4.60
CA ILE A 83 0.83 -9.26 3.79
C ILE A 83 1.06 -9.49 2.30
N GLU A 84 2.31 -9.63 1.85
CA GLU A 84 2.69 -9.62 0.42
C GLU A 84 1.94 -10.67 -0.39
N ALA A 85 1.85 -11.90 0.10
CA ALA A 85 1.23 -13.00 -0.65
C ALA A 85 -0.27 -12.73 -0.91
N GLU A 86 -1.00 -12.26 0.10
CA GLU A 86 -2.43 -11.94 -0.01
C GLU A 86 -2.67 -10.67 -0.82
N ALA A 87 -1.87 -9.62 -0.58
CA ALA A 87 -1.93 -8.38 -1.33
C ALA A 87 -1.61 -8.60 -2.81
N LYS A 88 -0.60 -9.40 -3.15
CA LYS A 88 -0.27 -9.80 -4.53
C LYS A 88 -1.38 -10.60 -5.20
N ALA A 89 -2.00 -11.52 -4.47
CA ALA A 89 -3.17 -12.23 -4.97
C ALA A 89 -4.32 -11.27 -5.28
N LYS A 90 -4.61 -10.32 -4.37
CA LYS A 90 -5.63 -9.28 -4.59
C LYS A 90 -5.31 -8.38 -5.77
N TRP A 91 -4.07 -7.89 -5.84
CA TRP A 91 -3.58 -6.97 -6.86
C TRP A 91 -3.73 -7.51 -8.28
N ASN A 92 -3.48 -8.81 -8.45
CA ASN A 92 -3.48 -9.49 -9.74
C ASN A 92 -4.84 -10.04 -10.16
N SER A 93 -5.73 -10.33 -9.20
CA SER A 93 -7.03 -10.96 -9.49
C SER A 93 -8.22 -10.00 -9.48
N ALA A 94 -8.12 -8.88 -8.78
CA ALA A 94 -9.23 -7.94 -8.67
C ALA A 94 -9.27 -6.96 -9.84
N SER A 95 -10.47 -6.70 -10.37
CA SER A 95 -10.72 -5.49 -11.15
C SER A 95 -10.71 -4.28 -10.20
N PRO A 96 -9.82 -3.29 -10.40
CA PRO A 96 -9.78 -2.12 -9.53
C PRO A 96 -11.10 -1.33 -9.57
N VAL A 97 -11.49 -0.76 -8.43
CA VAL A 97 -12.56 0.24 -8.39
C VAL A 97 -11.98 1.57 -8.88
N GLU A 98 -12.54 2.10 -9.97
CA GLU A 98 -12.16 3.40 -10.52
C GLU A 98 -12.64 4.52 -9.59
N VAL A 99 -11.72 5.37 -9.13
CA VAL A 99 -12.03 6.48 -8.22
C VAL A 99 -11.55 7.78 -8.85
N GLN A 100 -12.48 8.69 -9.06
CA GLN A 100 -12.21 10.09 -9.43
C GLN A 100 -12.38 10.97 -8.20
N THR A 101 -11.72 12.13 -8.18
CA THR A 101 -11.83 13.12 -7.08
C THR A 101 -13.27 13.60 -6.83
N THR A 102 -14.14 13.52 -7.84
CA THR A 102 -15.56 13.90 -7.77
C THR A 102 -16.51 12.75 -7.46
N SER A 103 -16.01 11.52 -7.30
CA SER A 103 -16.85 10.32 -7.16
C SER A 103 -17.56 10.21 -5.80
N GLY A 104 -17.06 10.90 -4.76
CA GLY A 104 -17.53 10.74 -3.38
C GLY A 104 -17.17 9.39 -2.74
N ILE A 105 -16.40 8.54 -3.44
CA ILE A 105 -15.92 7.25 -2.93
C ILE A 105 -14.73 7.49 -2.01
N SER A 106 -14.78 6.94 -0.80
CA SER A 106 -13.63 6.87 0.09
C SER A 106 -12.86 5.57 -0.10
N LEU A 107 -11.53 5.65 -0.01
CA LEU A 107 -10.63 4.51 -0.03
C LEU A 107 -10.72 3.79 1.31
N THR A 108 -10.88 2.48 1.27
CA THR A 108 -11.02 1.62 2.46
C THR A 108 -10.06 0.44 2.39
N SER A 109 -9.89 -0.27 3.50
CA SER A 109 -9.01 -1.45 3.55
C SER A 109 -9.56 -2.63 2.72
N ASN A 110 -8.66 -3.47 2.19
CA ASN A 110 -8.94 -4.66 1.38
C ASN A 110 -9.71 -4.41 0.07
N VAL A 111 -9.63 -3.20 -0.49
CA VAL A 111 -10.15 -2.88 -1.81
C VAL A 111 -9.02 -2.36 -2.70
N LEU A 112 -8.90 -2.93 -3.91
CA LEU A 112 -7.97 -2.43 -4.92
C LEU A 112 -8.65 -1.29 -5.67
N TYR A 113 -8.04 -0.13 -5.65
CA TYR A 113 -8.52 1.06 -6.37
C TYR A 113 -7.61 1.38 -7.54
N ASN A 114 -8.18 2.03 -8.55
CA ASN A 114 -7.43 2.75 -9.57
C ASN A 114 -7.81 4.23 -9.44
N LEU A 115 -6.89 5.03 -8.92
CA LEU A 115 -7.08 6.46 -8.70
C LEU A 115 -6.89 7.16 -10.03
N ILE A 116 -7.91 7.86 -10.50
CA ILE A 116 -7.87 8.63 -11.74
C ILE A 116 -7.63 10.10 -11.38
N PHE A 117 -6.46 10.62 -11.74
CA PHE A 117 -6.10 11.98 -11.42
C PHE A 117 -6.79 12.97 -12.35
N ASN A 118 -7.18 14.11 -11.78
CA ASN A 118 -7.78 15.19 -12.53
C ASN A 118 -6.69 16.05 -13.17
N GLU A 119 -6.41 15.78 -14.45
CA GLU A 119 -5.44 16.51 -15.27
C GLU A 119 -5.73 18.01 -15.42
N GLY A 120 -6.94 18.46 -15.11
CA GLY A 120 -7.31 19.88 -15.09
C GLY A 120 -6.90 20.60 -13.80
N LEU A 121 -6.56 19.88 -12.74
CA LEU A 121 -6.25 20.43 -11.42
C LEU A 121 -4.77 20.28 -11.07
N PHE A 122 -4.28 21.16 -10.19
CA PHE A 122 -2.93 21.04 -9.63
C PHE A 122 -2.78 19.81 -8.72
N ALA A 123 -3.86 19.45 -8.02
CA ALA A 123 -3.89 18.35 -7.08
C ALA A 123 -5.13 17.48 -7.28
N SER A 124 -4.98 16.19 -7.04
CA SER A 124 -6.06 15.22 -6.94
C SER A 124 -6.09 14.65 -5.52
N LEU A 125 -7.21 14.82 -4.83
CA LEU A 125 -7.37 14.43 -3.43
C LEU A 125 -8.37 13.28 -3.32
N PHE A 126 -7.98 12.24 -2.59
CA PHE A 126 -8.77 11.03 -2.38
C PHE A 126 -8.93 10.80 -0.88
N ARG A 127 -10.18 10.76 -0.40
CA ARG A 127 -10.47 10.52 1.02
C ARG A 127 -10.17 9.06 1.35
N VAL A 128 -9.51 8.83 2.48
CA VAL A 128 -9.31 7.51 3.08
C VAL A 128 -10.16 7.43 4.34
N ASP A 129 -10.94 6.36 4.44
CA ASP A 129 -11.83 6.10 5.58
C ASP A 129 -11.59 4.67 6.09
N LEU A 130 -11.09 4.58 7.32
CA LEU A 130 -10.72 3.32 7.98
C LEU A 130 -11.67 2.97 9.13
N SER A 131 -12.79 3.68 9.26
CA SER A 131 -13.78 3.49 10.33
C SER A 131 -14.45 2.11 10.32
N ASN A 132 -14.32 1.36 9.20
CA ASN A 132 -14.78 -0.02 9.10
C ASN A 132 -13.84 -1.04 9.76
N THR A 133 -12.69 -0.61 10.27
CA THR A 133 -11.74 -1.42 11.05
C THR A 133 -12.03 -1.23 12.55
N GLN A 134 -11.57 -2.15 13.41
CA GLN A 134 -11.75 -1.98 14.87
C GLN A 134 -11.24 -0.60 15.34
N GLY A 135 -12.01 0.03 16.24
CA GLY A 135 -11.74 1.38 16.72
C GLY A 135 -10.36 1.52 17.40
N GLY A 136 -9.73 2.67 17.20
CA GLY A 136 -8.42 3.02 17.75
C GLY A 136 -7.28 2.88 16.75
N THR A 137 -6.04 3.00 17.23
CA THR A 137 -4.87 2.90 16.37
C THR A 137 -4.65 1.47 15.88
N SER A 138 -4.61 1.29 14.56
CA SER A 138 -4.36 0.01 13.89
C SER A 138 -3.24 0.14 12.85
N ALA A 139 -2.54 -0.95 12.59
CA ALA A 139 -1.48 -0.98 11.60
C ALA A 139 -2.01 -1.34 10.20
N PHE A 140 -1.59 -0.58 9.19
CA PHE A 140 -1.95 -0.79 7.79
C PHE A 140 -0.71 -0.71 6.90
N VAL A 141 -0.73 -1.45 5.80
CA VAL A 141 0.22 -1.28 4.69
C VAL A 141 -0.53 -0.66 3.52
N ILE A 142 0.00 0.42 2.98
CA ILE A 142 -0.49 1.02 1.73
C ILE A 142 0.48 0.62 0.62
N LEU A 143 -0.03 0.01 -0.45
CA LEU A 143 0.73 -0.44 -1.61
C LEU A 143 0.31 0.37 -2.84
N THR A 144 1.28 0.88 -3.60
CA THR A 144 1.03 1.78 -4.74
C THR A 144 1.77 1.37 -5.99
N GLN A 145 1.11 1.52 -7.14
CA GLN A 145 1.71 1.16 -8.42
C GLN A 145 2.97 1.96 -8.70
N HIS A 146 3.00 3.22 -8.29
CA HIS A 146 4.13 4.14 -8.43
C HIS A 146 4.64 4.57 -7.07
N ASN A 147 5.88 5.03 -6.97
CA ASN A 147 6.39 5.66 -5.74
C ASN A 147 5.63 6.97 -5.44
N PRO A 148 4.98 7.13 -4.26
CA PRO A 148 4.20 8.31 -3.94
C PRO A 148 5.00 9.63 -4.00
N ALA A 149 6.31 9.58 -3.77
CA ALA A 149 7.20 10.75 -3.86
C ALA A 149 7.20 11.37 -5.27
N GLU A 150 6.87 10.61 -6.32
CA GLU A 150 6.72 11.13 -7.68
C GLU A 150 5.60 12.16 -7.81
N PHE A 151 4.63 12.10 -6.90
CA PHE A 151 3.43 12.94 -6.88
C PHE A 151 3.44 14.00 -5.76
N GLU A 152 4.57 14.25 -5.11
CA GLU A 152 4.71 15.35 -4.15
C GLU A 152 5.13 16.65 -4.85
N ALA A 153 4.72 17.82 -4.35
CA ALA A 153 5.17 19.11 -4.91
C ALA A 153 5.24 20.17 -3.81
N ASN A 154 6.20 21.11 -3.88
CA ASN A 154 6.27 22.25 -2.95
C ASN A 154 6.21 21.86 -1.45
N HIS A 155 6.85 20.75 -1.07
CA HIS A 155 6.82 20.19 0.30
C HIS A 155 5.45 19.67 0.78
N THR A 156 4.47 19.49 -0.10
CA THR A 156 3.22 18.81 0.24
C THR A 156 3.38 17.30 0.09
N HIS A 157 3.03 16.57 1.15
CA HIS A 157 3.14 15.13 1.18
C HIS A 157 1.92 14.42 0.60
N TYR A 158 2.14 13.19 0.15
CA TYR A 158 1.11 12.35 -0.46
C TYR A 158 0.06 11.82 0.54
N PHE A 159 0.34 11.84 1.85
CA PHE A 159 -0.58 11.32 2.85
C PHE A 159 -0.68 12.21 4.08
N ILE A 160 -1.89 12.71 4.34
CA ILE A 160 -2.17 13.69 5.39
C ILE A 160 -3.40 13.33 6.22
N ASP A 161 -3.39 13.70 7.49
CA ASP A 161 -4.55 13.61 8.39
C ASP A 161 -5.57 14.75 8.13
N ASP A 162 -6.67 14.75 8.88
CA ASP A 162 -7.72 15.77 8.81
C ASP A 162 -7.34 17.13 9.41
N HIS A 163 -6.18 17.21 10.08
CA HIS A 163 -5.57 18.43 10.57
C HIS A 163 -4.49 18.97 9.61
N GLY A 164 -4.18 18.23 8.53
CA GLY A 164 -3.18 18.56 7.53
C GLY A 164 -1.74 18.16 7.91
N HIS A 165 -1.54 17.39 8.98
CA HIS A 165 -0.23 16.84 9.30
C HIS A 165 0.09 15.64 8.41
N HIS A 166 1.39 15.44 8.14
CA HIS A 166 1.85 14.31 7.34
C HIS A 166 1.77 13.03 8.16
N ALA A 167 1.09 12.02 7.63
CA ALA A 167 1.14 10.67 8.16
C ALA A 167 2.38 9.98 7.60
N ASN A 168 3.37 9.68 8.44
CA ASN A 168 4.63 9.07 8.03
C ASN A 168 4.59 7.54 8.20
N PRO A 169 5.15 6.78 7.24
CA PRO A 169 5.30 5.34 7.41
C PRO A 169 6.37 5.03 8.47
N GLY A 170 6.14 3.99 9.27
CA GLY A 170 7.15 3.42 10.16
C GLY A 170 8.20 2.56 9.42
N ALA A 171 7.88 2.09 8.21
CA ALA A 171 8.80 1.41 7.30
C ALA A 171 8.29 1.52 5.85
N THR A 172 9.20 1.47 4.87
CA THR A 172 8.87 1.45 3.45
C THR A 172 9.62 0.35 2.70
N GLU A 173 9.05 -0.08 1.58
CA GLU A 173 9.69 -0.93 0.59
C GLU A 173 9.49 -0.36 -0.82
N PRO A 174 10.56 -0.07 -1.59
CA PRO A 174 11.96 -0.14 -1.16
C PRO A 174 12.23 0.75 0.06
N ALA A 175 13.20 0.33 0.88
CA ALA A 175 13.62 1.12 2.03
C ALA A 175 14.05 2.50 1.54
N ASP A 176 13.56 3.53 2.21
CA ASP A 176 13.89 4.90 1.87
C ASP A 176 15.38 5.16 2.16
N ASP A 177 16.18 5.47 1.14
CA ASP A 177 17.61 5.81 1.30
C ASP A 177 17.78 7.29 1.69
N HIS A 178 16.79 7.86 2.38
CA HIS A 178 16.92 9.16 3.01
C HIS A 178 17.91 9.05 4.17
N HIS A 179 19.19 9.20 3.83
CA HIS A 179 20.25 9.54 4.76
C HIS A 179 19.74 10.55 5.77
N ASN A 180 19.70 10.11 7.03
CA ASN A 180 19.44 10.93 8.18
C ASN A 180 20.30 12.20 8.09
N HIS A 181 19.70 13.34 7.77
CA HIS A 181 20.31 14.63 8.08
C HIS A 181 20.20 14.81 9.60
N ASP A 182 20.99 14.04 10.35
CA ASP A 182 21.36 14.38 11.70
C ASP A 182 22.06 15.73 11.60
N HIS A 183 21.34 16.79 11.97
CA HIS A 183 21.99 18.00 12.41
C HIS A 183 22.79 17.62 13.65
N ALA A 184 24.09 17.41 13.44
CA ALA A 184 25.07 17.34 14.49
C ALA A 184 24.83 18.53 15.43
N SER A 185 24.30 18.23 16.61
CA SER A 185 24.47 19.07 17.78
C SER A 185 25.98 19.20 17.98
N GLN A 186 26.55 20.31 17.51
CA GLN A 186 27.84 20.78 17.97
C GLN A 186 27.65 21.17 19.44
N ASN A 187 27.71 20.14 20.28
CA ASN A 187 27.77 20.26 21.72
C ASN A 187 29.13 20.88 22.06
N ILE A 188 29.25 22.21 21.92
CA ILE A 188 30.33 22.97 22.53
C ILE A 188 30.02 23.04 24.02
N ALA A 189 30.27 21.94 24.72
CA ALA A 189 30.33 21.89 26.17
C ALA A 189 31.32 20.79 26.58
N ASN A 190 32.60 21.04 26.34
CA ASN A 190 33.66 20.47 27.16
C ASN A 190 34.90 21.36 27.08
N LYS A 191 34.88 22.46 27.86
CA LYS A 191 36.12 23.02 28.39
C LYS A 191 36.18 22.63 29.87
N PRO A 192 37.09 21.74 30.28
CA PRO A 192 37.24 21.40 31.68
C PRO A 192 37.75 22.61 32.45
N THR A 193 37.08 22.88 33.57
CA THR A 193 37.48 23.81 34.63
C THR A 193 38.86 23.42 35.14
N LEU A 194 39.82 24.35 35.04
CA LEU A 194 41.03 24.33 35.86
C LEU A 194 41.00 25.54 36.78
N ASN A 195 41.15 25.22 38.06
CA ASN A 195 41.05 26.05 39.24
C ASN A 195 42.07 27.20 39.31
N ASP A 196 41.78 28.08 40.27
CA ASP A 196 42.67 28.94 41.06
C ASP A 196 43.25 30.16 40.35
N HIS A 197 42.70 31.33 40.68
CA HIS A 197 43.27 32.14 41.76
C HIS A 197 42.28 33.28 42.11
N ASP A 198 41.73 33.19 43.33
CA ASP A 198 41.28 34.35 44.08
C ASP A 198 42.51 35.24 44.34
N ASP A 199 42.48 36.47 43.83
CA ASP A 199 43.25 37.57 44.41
C ASP A 199 42.26 38.71 44.66
N HIS A 200 42.26 39.12 45.93
CA HIS A 200 41.39 40.09 46.57
C HIS A 200 41.47 41.52 45.98
N ASP A 201 40.34 42.23 46.07
CA ASP A 201 40.18 43.67 45.90
C ASP A 201 41.09 44.51 46.83
N ASP A 202 41.34 45.77 46.43
CA ASP A 202 41.75 46.96 47.21
C ASP A 202 42.91 46.91 48.23
#